data_AF-A0A837P5I9-F1
#
_entry.id   AF-A0A837P5I9-F1
#
_cell.length_a   1.000
_cell.length_b   1.000
_cell.length_c   1.000
_cell.angle_alpha   90.00
_cell.angle_beta   90.00
_cell.angle_gamma   90.00
#
_symmetry.space_group_name_H-M   'P 1'
#
loop_
_entity.id
_entity.type
_entity.pdbx_description
1 polymer ?
#
loop_
_entity_poly.entity_id
_entity_poly.type
_entity_poly.pdbx_seq_one_letter_code
_entity_poly.pdbx_strand_id
1 'polypeptide(L)'
;MMYYFVGTGLGLKLTGIEKAQLNRLALFDATGYQARCVYVTYNPRLHEHAARFGAEGKCFSLYDFFQGTMPEAVTKIHHDWMHYWQAVCHFKVIQVPNTTDFRVLDTDGQYLMYVHFVDAGRQQLDYVNYFDNQGVKVRREFYDNRGFLSRTSFLVKHQEVHTEVYYDLQGQVKIIKQYDITGPEPKLRLITLKNYQQRDFFFNTEQAFQTFFFNELATADDVYFCDRNRQTAAALGHTRPAIRVCSVLHSTHLRIGEDVVSGHLKSVYRYVLAHPDQFHRIIVSTEHQKRDLLARYDNLPPVVVIPVGYTTVHPFKIDGRDLHRIISVARYSPEKQLPHQLEVVRRLVGEFPDLTLQLFGHGQKIEMQMRQFIQANQLEKNIVIRGFLPNLAEEYQRASLALMTSVEEGFSLATMEAESYGVPVIGYRIAYGPEDIIEDGVNGYLVTPNDVDELTMKVRQYLQHPERQAQLITNAYNSATRYSKQTIIEKWRQLIAAL
;
A
#
# COMPACT_ATOMS: atom_id res chain seq x y z
N MET A 1 12.73 -20.74 -10.95
CA MET A 1 11.51 -20.34 -10.25
C MET A 1 11.70 -18.98 -9.61
N MET A 2 10.92 -18.02 -10.08
CA MET A 2 10.78 -16.66 -9.59
C MET A 2 9.38 -16.48 -9.00
N TYR A 3 9.28 -15.71 -7.92
CA TYR A 3 8.02 -15.36 -7.28
C TYR A 3 7.71 -13.87 -7.51
N TYR A 4 6.56 -13.59 -8.10
CA TYR A 4 6.16 -12.23 -8.46
C TYR A 4 5.00 -11.76 -7.59
N PHE A 5 5.20 -10.69 -6.82
CA PHE A 5 4.14 -10.07 -6.00
C PHE A 5 3.49 -8.95 -6.81
N VAL A 6 2.27 -9.20 -7.28
CA VAL A 6 1.60 -8.37 -8.30
C VAL A 6 0.68 -7.35 -7.64
N GLY A 7 1.07 -6.08 -7.75
CA GLY A 7 0.29 -4.92 -7.32
C GLY A 7 -0.10 -4.01 -8.48
N THR A 8 -0.70 -2.86 -8.16
CA THR A 8 -1.02 -1.82 -9.14
C THR A 8 0.14 -0.84 -9.33
N GLY A 9 0.73 -0.37 -8.24
CA GLY A 9 1.85 0.57 -8.26
C GLY A 9 2.38 0.83 -6.85
N LEU A 10 3.58 1.37 -6.76
CA LEU A 10 4.20 1.80 -5.51
C LEU A 10 4.31 3.32 -5.48
N GLY A 11 3.60 3.96 -4.55
CA GLY A 11 3.57 5.41 -4.37
C GLY A 11 4.55 5.91 -3.31
N LEU A 12 4.56 7.23 -3.08
CA LEU A 12 5.40 7.88 -2.06
C LEU A 12 5.05 7.45 -0.61
N LYS A 13 3.83 6.96 -0.39
CA LYS A 13 3.34 6.41 0.88
C LYS A 13 2.83 4.99 0.65
N LEU A 14 3.11 4.09 1.58
CA LEU A 14 2.60 2.72 1.55
C LEU A 14 1.13 2.68 1.97
N THR A 15 0.35 1.81 1.32
CA THR A 15 -0.90 1.31 1.91
C THR A 15 -0.62 -0.02 2.63
N GLY A 16 -1.62 -0.58 3.32
CA GLY A 16 -1.48 -1.88 3.97
C GLY A 16 -1.08 -3.02 3.02
N ILE A 17 -1.53 -2.95 1.75
CA ILE A 17 -1.23 -3.98 0.74
C ILE A 17 0.23 -3.91 0.32
N GLU A 18 0.76 -2.73 -0.03
CA GLU A 18 2.19 -2.62 -0.38
C GLU A 18 3.08 -2.96 0.82
N LYS A 19 2.70 -2.59 2.05
CA LYS A 19 3.41 -3.03 3.26
C LYS A 19 3.44 -4.56 3.36
N ALA A 20 2.33 -5.25 3.12
CA ALA A 20 2.26 -6.71 3.12
C ALA A 20 3.14 -7.35 2.01
N GLN A 21 3.19 -6.75 0.82
CA GLN A 21 4.08 -7.20 -0.26
C GLN A 21 5.55 -7.07 0.13
N LEU A 22 5.95 -5.93 0.70
CA LEU A 22 7.32 -5.68 1.13
C LEU A 22 7.74 -6.55 2.32
N ASN A 23 6.83 -6.78 3.27
CA ASN A 23 7.04 -7.75 4.35
C ASN A 23 7.31 -9.14 3.78
N ARG A 24 6.48 -9.59 2.83
CA ARG A 24 6.66 -10.89 2.16
C ARG A 24 7.99 -10.95 1.41
N LEU A 25 8.37 -9.88 0.71
CA LEU A 25 9.67 -9.77 0.01
C LEU A 25 10.84 -9.98 0.98
N ALA A 26 10.82 -9.30 2.12
CA ALA A 26 11.85 -9.46 3.14
C ALA A 26 11.91 -10.88 3.73
N LEU A 27 10.78 -11.59 3.81
CA LEU A 27 10.76 -13.00 4.22
C LEU A 27 11.37 -13.91 3.16
N PHE A 28 11.05 -13.69 1.88
CA PHE A 28 11.58 -14.49 0.77
C PHE A 28 13.09 -14.30 0.63
N ASP A 29 13.58 -13.06 0.71
CA ASP A 29 15.02 -12.76 0.70
C ASP A 29 15.74 -13.47 1.85
N ALA A 30 15.15 -13.52 3.05
CA ALA A 30 15.72 -14.22 4.21
C ALA A 30 15.77 -15.75 4.06
N THR A 31 15.06 -16.31 3.08
CA THR A 31 15.04 -17.76 2.78
C THR A 31 15.84 -18.14 1.54
N GLY A 32 16.33 -17.16 0.78
CA GLY A 32 17.02 -17.38 -0.50
C GLY A 32 16.09 -17.56 -1.70
N TYR A 33 14.77 -17.45 -1.53
CA TYR A 33 13.82 -17.48 -2.64
C TYR A 33 13.93 -16.21 -3.49
N GLN A 34 13.97 -16.38 -4.82
CA GLN A 34 14.03 -15.27 -5.76
C GLN A 34 12.64 -14.65 -5.91
N ALA A 35 12.45 -13.44 -5.38
CA ALA A 35 11.18 -12.73 -5.48
C ALA A 35 11.35 -11.29 -5.98
N ARG A 36 10.31 -10.78 -6.67
CA ARG A 36 10.21 -9.40 -7.14
C ARG A 36 8.78 -8.86 -6.99
N CYS A 37 8.65 -7.57 -6.72
CA CYS A 37 7.37 -6.86 -6.79
C CYS A 37 7.14 -6.34 -8.23
N VAL A 38 5.95 -6.64 -8.77
CA VAL A 38 5.58 -6.30 -10.16
C VAL A 38 4.34 -5.42 -10.15
N TYR A 39 4.37 -4.34 -10.93
CA TYR A 39 3.30 -3.35 -10.99
C TYR A 39 2.76 -3.15 -12.40
N VAL A 40 1.46 -2.88 -12.55
CA VAL A 40 0.82 -2.71 -13.86
C VAL A 40 0.54 -1.25 -14.25
N THR A 41 0.71 -0.31 -13.32
CA THR A 41 0.52 1.12 -13.56
C THR A 41 1.87 1.81 -13.81
N TYR A 42 1.89 2.73 -14.76
CA TYR A 42 3.05 3.57 -15.05
C TYR A 42 3.34 4.52 -13.88
N ASN A 43 4.58 4.51 -13.41
CA ASN A 43 5.07 5.48 -12.44
C ASN A 43 6.55 5.81 -12.74
N PRO A 44 6.87 7.04 -13.19
CA PRO A 44 8.26 7.42 -13.49
C PRO A 44 9.14 7.47 -12.24
N ARG A 45 8.55 7.42 -11.04
CA ARG A 45 9.26 7.48 -9.74
C ARG A 45 9.25 6.15 -8.99
N LEU A 46 8.94 5.05 -9.68
CA LEU A 46 8.84 3.73 -9.06
C LEU A 46 10.13 3.35 -8.32
N HIS A 47 11.29 3.54 -8.94
CA HIS A 47 12.57 3.09 -8.39
C HIS A 47 13.01 3.94 -7.20
N GLU A 48 12.72 5.25 -7.24
CA GLU A 48 12.89 6.13 -6.07
C GLU A 48 12.03 5.65 -4.88
N HIS A 49 10.75 5.35 -5.13
CA HIS A 49 9.86 4.86 -4.08
C HIS A 49 10.30 3.49 -3.55
N ALA A 50 10.76 2.59 -4.43
CA ALA A 50 11.27 1.28 -4.04
C ALA A 50 12.50 1.41 -3.13
N ALA A 51 13.46 2.26 -3.48
CA ALA A 51 14.65 2.52 -2.66
C ALA A 51 14.28 3.08 -1.27
N ARG A 52 13.32 4.00 -1.21
CA ARG A 52 12.81 4.56 0.05
C ARG A 52 12.28 3.48 1.02
N PHE A 53 11.74 2.39 0.50
CA PHE A 53 11.20 1.29 1.31
C PHE A 53 12.10 0.06 1.36
N GLY A 54 13.39 0.20 1.00
CA GLY A 54 14.37 -0.90 1.09
C GLY A 54 14.17 -2.01 0.07
N ALA A 55 13.47 -1.75 -1.04
CA ALA A 55 13.20 -2.70 -2.11
C ALA A 55 13.84 -2.29 -3.44
N GLU A 56 14.95 -1.55 -3.37
CA GLU A 56 15.75 -1.17 -4.55
C GLU A 56 16.16 -2.41 -5.35
N GLY A 57 16.07 -2.33 -6.68
CA GLY A 57 16.41 -3.45 -7.57
C GLY A 57 15.40 -4.61 -7.58
N LYS A 58 14.39 -4.60 -6.70
CA LYS A 58 13.42 -5.69 -6.55
C LYS A 58 12.01 -5.35 -7.05
N CYS A 59 11.80 -4.11 -7.47
CA CYS A 59 10.52 -3.59 -7.96
C CYS A 59 10.64 -3.18 -9.43
N PHE A 60 9.67 -3.55 -10.26
CA PHE A 60 9.56 -3.05 -11.64
C PHE A 60 8.10 -3.05 -12.10
N SER A 61 7.81 -2.33 -13.17
CA SER A 61 6.49 -2.28 -13.78
C SER A 61 6.45 -2.97 -15.14
N LEU A 62 5.23 -3.22 -15.63
CA LEU A 62 4.96 -3.61 -17.01
C LEU A 62 5.68 -2.70 -18.01
N TYR A 63 5.78 -1.40 -17.71
CA TYR A 63 6.42 -0.43 -18.59
C TYR A 63 7.94 -0.60 -18.57
N ASP A 64 8.56 -0.82 -17.41
CA ASP A 64 10.00 -1.11 -17.33
C ASP A 64 10.37 -2.34 -18.18
N PHE A 65 9.53 -3.37 -18.16
CA PHE A 65 9.75 -4.59 -18.94
C PHE A 65 9.76 -4.31 -20.45
N PHE A 66 8.71 -3.67 -20.98
CA PHE A 66 8.62 -3.42 -22.42
C PHE A 66 9.50 -2.26 -22.91
N GLN A 67 9.84 -1.31 -22.04
CA GLN A 67 10.83 -0.26 -22.32
C GLN A 67 12.27 -0.80 -22.28
N GLY A 68 12.50 -2.01 -21.76
CA GLY A 68 13.85 -2.56 -21.58
C GLY A 68 14.64 -1.83 -20.48
N THR A 69 13.93 -1.27 -19.50
CA THR A 69 14.48 -0.43 -18.42
C THR A 69 14.34 -1.12 -17.06
N MET A 70 14.52 -2.44 -17.04
CA MET A 70 14.56 -3.22 -15.80
C MET A 70 15.62 -2.66 -14.83
N PRO A 71 15.44 -2.78 -13.49
CA PRO A 71 16.34 -2.17 -12.51
C PRO A 71 17.82 -2.47 -12.73
N GLU A 72 18.14 -3.71 -13.11
CA GLU A 72 19.50 -4.17 -13.40
C GLU A 72 20.11 -3.60 -14.69
N ALA A 73 19.30 -3.05 -15.59
CA ALA A 73 19.73 -2.58 -16.91
C ALA A 73 19.99 -1.07 -16.96
N VAL A 74 19.64 -0.32 -15.91
CA VAL A 74 19.66 1.15 -15.92
C VAL A 74 20.53 1.69 -14.79
N THR A 75 21.65 2.32 -15.16
CA THR A 75 22.37 3.23 -14.26
C THR A 75 21.77 4.63 -14.32
N LYS A 76 21.87 5.40 -13.25
CA LYS A 76 21.38 6.78 -13.23
C LYS A 76 22.07 7.62 -14.33
N ILE A 77 21.27 8.26 -15.16
CA ILE A 77 21.67 9.12 -16.26
C ILE A 77 21.54 10.57 -15.81
N HIS A 78 22.59 11.35 -16.02
CA HIS A 78 22.60 12.77 -15.71
C HIS A 78 22.64 13.58 -17.00
N HIS A 79 21.81 14.62 -17.06
CA HIS A 79 21.75 15.57 -18.17
C HIS A 79 21.84 16.98 -17.62
N ASP A 80 22.72 17.81 -18.19
CA ASP A 80 22.76 19.24 -17.90
C ASP A 80 21.73 19.99 -18.74
N TRP A 81 20.47 19.90 -18.32
CA TRP A 81 19.33 20.52 -19.00
C TRP A 81 19.44 22.05 -19.06
N MET A 82 20.03 22.68 -18.04
CA MET A 82 20.21 24.13 -18.01
C MET A 82 21.20 24.56 -19.08
N HIS A 83 22.36 23.90 -19.15
CA HIS A 83 23.33 24.15 -20.22
C HIS A 83 22.72 23.88 -21.59
N TYR A 84 22.00 22.76 -21.78
CA TYR A 84 21.34 22.47 -23.04
C TYR A 84 20.38 23.59 -23.47
N TRP A 85 19.46 24.02 -22.59
CA TRP A 85 18.51 25.07 -22.97
C TRP A 85 19.15 26.44 -23.15
N GLN A 86 20.09 26.85 -22.29
CA GLN A 86 20.66 28.19 -22.33
C GLN A 86 21.80 28.33 -23.33
N ALA A 87 22.72 27.37 -23.37
CA ALA A 87 23.94 27.46 -24.17
C ALA A 87 23.79 26.83 -25.57
N VAL A 88 23.01 25.76 -25.70
CA VAL A 88 22.83 25.07 -26.99
C VAL A 88 21.59 25.59 -27.72
N CYS A 89 20.45 25.67 -27.05
CA CYS A 89 19.21 26.16 -27.67
C CYS A 89 19.06 27.69 -27.63
N HIS A 90 19.92 28.40 -26.88
CA HIS A 90 19.86 29.84 -26.67
C HIS A 90 18.53 30.35 -26.05
N PHE A 91 17.82 29.48 -25.34
CA PHE A 91 16.57 29.83 -24.68
C PHE A 91 16.79 30.64 -23.41
N LYS A 92 15.83 31.51 -23.11
CA LYS A 92 15.76 32.21 -21.83
C LYS A 92 15.07 31.31 -20.81
N VAL A 93 15.77 30.94 -19.75
CA VAL A 93 15.25 30.12 -18.66
C VAL A 93 15.02 30.98 -17.42
N ILE A 94 13.80 31.01 -16.91
CA ILE A 94 13.37 31.84 -15.77
C ILE A 94 12.86 30.93 -14.65
N GLN A 95 13.49 30.97 -13.48
CA GLN A 95 13.02 30.22 -12.32
C GLN A 95 11.71 30.78 -11.78
N VAL A 96 10.77 29.89 -11.43
CA VAL A 96 9.54 30.25 -10.74
C VAL A 96 9.85 30.42 -9.24
N PRO A 97 9.52 31.59 -8.63
CA PRO A 97 9.87 31.88 -7.24
C PRO A 97 9.40 30.81 -6.26
N ASN A 98 10.26 30.44 -5.30
CA ASN A 98 9.99 29.46 -4.23
C ASN A 98 9.62 28.04 -4.72
N THR A 99 10.02 27.69 -5.95
CA THR A 99 9.79 26.35 -6.52
C THR A 99 11.06 25.80 -7.16
N THR A 100 11.02 24.52 -7.53
CA THR A 100 12.01 23.85 -8.37
C THR A 100 11.69 23.97 -9.86
N ASP A 101 10.82 24.91 -10.24
CA ASP A 101 10.20 24.98 -11.56
C ASP A 101 10.79 26.11 -12.39
N PHE A 102 10.74 25.95 -13.71
CA PHE A 102 11.27 26.92 -14.66
C PHE A 102 10.30 27.16 -15.82
N ARG A 103 10.27 28.41 -16.26
CA ARG A 103 9.66 28.84 -17.51
C ARG A 103 10.76 28.99 -18.55
N VAL A 104 10.60 28.37 -19.72
CA VAL A 104 11.55 28.48 -20.81
C VAL A 104 10.91 29.22 -21.97
N LEU A 105 11.61 30.24 -22.47
CA LEU A 105 11.17 31.12 -23.54
C LEU A 105 12.18 31.07 -24.69
N ASP A 106 11.71 31.30 -25.92
CA ASP A 106 12.60 31.49 -27.05
C ASP A 106 13.39 32.81 -26.98
N THR A 107 14.18 33.09 -28.01
CA THR A 107 15.00 34.32 -28.11
C THR A 107 14.16 35.60 -28.21
N ASP A 108 12.92 35.50 -28.70
CA ASP A 108 12.01 36.63 -28.87
C ASP A 108 11.10 36.83 -27.64
N GLY A 109 11.20 35.95 -26.64
CA GLY A 109 10.44 35.99 -25.41
C GLY A 109 9.07 35.31 -25.48
N GLN A 110 8.81 34.46 -26.48
CA GLN A 110 7.61 33.62 -26.51
C GLN A 110 7.76 32.42 -25.57
N TYR A 111 6.65 32.06 -24.92
CA TYR A 111 6.64 31.00 -23.91
C TYR A 111 6.57 29.61 -24.54
N LEU A 112 7.61 28.80 -24.35
CA LEU A 112 7.74 27.47 -24.96
C LEU A 112 7.42 26.34 -23.99
N MET A 113 8.00 26.38 -22.79
CA MET A 113 7.97 25.23 -21.87
C MET A 113 7.78 25.64 -20.40
N TYR A 114 7.14 24.72 -19.67
CA TYR A 114 7.16 24.66 -18.21
C TYR A 114 7.90 23.41 -17.78
N VAL A 115 8.92 23.56 -16.94
CA VAL A 115 9.81 22.49 -16.53
C VAL A 115 9.68 22.29 -15.02
N HIS A 116 9.51 21.06 -14.57
CA HIS A 116 9.51 20.69 -13.15
C HIS A 116 10.67 19.76 -12.83
N PHE A 117 11.50 20.13 -11.86
CA PHE A 117 12.50 19.24 -11.25
C PHE A 117 12.02 18.70 -9.91
N VAL A 118 12.39 17.46 -9.60
CA VAL A 118 12.10 16.84 -8.30
C VAL A 118 12.91 17.49 -7.18
N ASP A 119 14.14 17.93 -7.49
CA ASP A 119 15.09 18.44 -6.51
C ASP A 119 15.57 19.87 -6.83
N ALA A 120 15.96 20.60 -5.78
CA ALA A 120 16.48 21.96 -5.90
C ALA A 120 17.85 22.04 -6.60
N GLY A 121 18.61 20.94 -6.60
CA GLY A 121 19.88 20.79 -7.31
C GLY A 121 19.72 20.59 -8.82
N ARG A 122 18.48 20.48 -9.31
CA ARG A 122 18.12 20.34 -10.74
C ARG A 122 18.75 19.11 -11.38
N GLN A 123 18.98 18.07 -10.59
CA GLN A 123 19.61 16.83 -11.05
C GLN A 123 18.60 15.85 -11.64
N GLN A 124 17.33 15.94 -11.22
CA GLN A 124 16.28 15.02 -11.59
C GLN A 124 15.09 15.77 -12.17
N LEU A 125 15.01 15.75 -13.50
CA LEU A 125 13.86 16.25 -14.24
C LEU A 125 12.66 15.32 -14.00
N ASP A 126 11.47 15.86 -13.71
CA ASP A 126 10.24 15.08 -13.54
C ASP A 126 9.40 15.14 -14.83
N TYR A 127 9.00 16.34 -15.23
CA TYR A 127 8.23 16.55 -16.44
C TYR A 127 8.50 17.89 -17.12
N VAL A 128 8.20 17.94 -18.42
CA VAL A 128 8.22 19.14 -19.24
C VAL A 128 6.87 19.29 -19.94
N ASN A 129 6.20 20.43 -19.76
CA ASN A 129 5.03 20.80 -20.56
C ASN A 129 5.46 21.68 -21.72
N TYR A 130 4.88 21.45 -22.89
CA TYR A 130 5.10 22.25 -24.10
C TYR A 130 3.82 22.95 -24.50
N PHE A 131 3.98 24.19 -24.97
CA PHE A 131 2.89 25.07 -25.35
C PHE A 131 2.96 25.41 -26.85
N ASP A 132 1.81 25.56 -27.49
CA ASP A 132 1.72 26.06 -28.85
C ASP A 132 1.84 27.60 -28.91
N ASN A 133 1.75 28.17 -30.11
CA ASN A 133 1.83 29.62 -30.33
C ASN A 133 0.64 30.42 -29.76
N GLN A 134 -0.39 29.74 -29.24
CA GLN A 134 -1.51 30.35 -28.52
C GLN A 134 -1.36 30.20 -27.00
N GLY A 135 -0.27 29.60 -26.52
CA GLY A 135 -0.04 29.34 -25.11
C GLY A 135 -0.88 28.19 -24.55
N VAL A 136 -1.44 27.33 -25.42
CA VAL A 136 -2.18 26.14 -25.01
C VAL A 136 -1.21 24.98 -24.82
N LYS A 137 -1.34 24.25 -23.71
CA LYS A 137 -0.51 23.08 -23.43
C LYS A 137 -0.92 21.91 -24.34
N VAL A 138 -0.03 21.52 -25.26
CA VAL A 138 -0.29 20.48 -26.27
C VAL A 138 0.46 19.17 -26.02
N ARG A 139 1.51 19.20 -25.20
CA ARG A 139 2.34 18.03 -24.94
C ARG A 139 2.92 18.06 -23.53
N ARG A 140 3.05 16.88 -22.92
CA ARG A 140 3.80 16.68 -21.67
C ARG A 140 4.75 15.51 -21.83
N GLU A 141 6.01 15.71 -21.46
CA GLU A 141 7.01 14.67 -21.32
C GLU A 141 7.23 14.32 -19.86
N PHE A 142 7.44 13.03 -19.57
CA PHE A 142 7.73 12.50 -18.25
C PHE A 142 9.06 11.76 -18.29
N TYR A 143 9.91 12.10 -17.34
CA TYR A 143 11.25 11.54 -17.20
C TYR A 143 11.25 10.57 -16.02
N ASP A 144 11.81 9.38 -16.24
CA ASP A 144 12.02 8.42 -15.18
C ASP A 144 13.01 9.00 -14.15
N ASN A 145 12.88 8.62 -12.87
CA ASN A 145 13.75 9.11 -11.79
C ASN A 145 15.23 8.74 -11.99
N ARG A 146 15.52 7.82 -12.93
CA ARG A 146 16.86 7.44 -13.37
C ARG A 146 17.38 8.31 -14.53
N GLY A 147 16.60 9.26 -15.05
CA GLY A 147 17.08 10.38 -15.87
C GLY A 147 16.71 10.37 -17.35
N PHE A 148 16.06 9.32 -17.88
CA PHE A 148 15.70 9.24 -19.30
C PHE A 148 14.25 9.66 -19.57
N LEU A 149 13.98 10.14 -20.79
CA LEU A 149 12.62 10.39 -21.26
C LEU A 149 11.87 9.06 -21.39
N SER A 150 10.85 8.86 -20.56
CA SER A 150 10.12 7.60 -20.49
C SER A 150 8.79 7.65 -21.23
N ARG A 151 8.04 8.76 -21.12
CA ARG A 151 6.72 8.89 -21.76
C ARG A 151 6.47 10.31 -22.28
N THR A 152 5.84 10.41 -23.44
CA THR A 152 5.20 11.63 -23.93
C THR A 152 3.69 11.46 -23.98
N SER A 153 2.93 12.42 -23.46
CA SER A 153 1.49 12.54 -23.62
C SER A 153 1.16 13.71 -24.54
N PHE A 154 0.41 13.46 -25.61
CA PHE A 154 -0.14 14.47 -26.51
C PHE A 154 -1.55 14.82 -26.06
N LEU A 155 -1.78 16.12 -25.91
CA LEU A 155 -2.97 16.69 -25.30
C LEU A 155 -3.82 17.42 -26.33
N VAL A 156 -5.13 17.38 -26.11
CA VAL A 156 -6.11 18.11 -26.91
C VAL A 156 -6.82 19.17 -26.04
N LYS A 157 -7.99 19.65 -26.47
CA LYS A 157 -8.82 20.57 -25.69
C LYS A 157 -9.03 20.06 -24.26
N HIS A 158 -9.13 20.99 -23.32
CA HIS A 158 -9.25 20.71 -21.89
C HIS A 158 -8.10 19.89 -21.26
N GLN A 159 -6.94 19.81 -21.94
CA GLN A 159 -5.77 19.06 -21.50
C GLN A 159 -6.02 17.55 -21.37
N GLU A 160 -7.02 17.03 -22.08
CA GLU A 160 -7.28 15.60 -22.17
C GLU A 160 -6.18 14.90 -22.94
N VAL A 161 -5.80 13.70 -22.51
CA VAL A 161 -4.77 12.88 -23.15
C VAL A 161 -5.39 12.14 -24.32
N HIS A 162 -4.93 12.43 -25.53
CA HIS A 162 -5.34 11.71 -26.75
C HIS A 162 -4.40 10.55 -27.06
N THR A 163 -3.09 10.78 -26.93
CA THR A 163 -2.06 9.75 -27.21
C THR A 163 -0.98 9.77 -26.14
N GLU A 164 -0.54 8.59 -25.72
CA GLU A 164 0.68 8.40 -24.95
C GLU A 164 1.67 7.56 -25.75
N VAL A 165 2.95 7.93 -25.69
CA VAL A 165 4.05 7.23 -26.36
C VAL A 165 5.13 6.98 -25.32
N TYR A 166 5.60 5.73 -25.23
CA TYR A 166 6.61 5.29 -24.27
C TYR A 166 7.86 4.84 -25.00
N TYR A 167 9.04 5.17 -24.46
CA TYR A 167 10.33 4.99 -25.14
C TYR A 167 11.28 4.08 -24.37
N ASP A 168 12.20 3.44 -25.07
CA ASP A 168 13.39 2.84 -24.44
C ASP A 168 14.50 3.87 -24.21
N LEU A 169 15.63 3.42 -23.65
CA LEU A 169 16.81 4.27 -23.38
C LEU A 169 17.43 4.88 -24.64
N GLN A 170 17.15 4.32 -25.82
CA GLN A 170 17.63 4.85 -27.11
C GLN A 170 16.61 5.81 -27.74
N GLY A 171 15.48 6.08 -27.07
CA GLY A 171 14.42 6.94 -27.59
C GLY A 171 13.52 6.25 -28.63
N GLN A 172 13.62 4.93 -28.80
CA GLN A 172 12.73 4.22 -29.72
C GLN A 172 11.37 3.99 -29.07
N VAL A 173 10.30 4.15 -29.86
CA VAL A 173 8.94 3.93 -29.38
C VAL A 173 8.70 2.44 -29.09
N LYS A 174 8.26 2.14 -27.88
CA LYS A 174 7.92 0.79 -27.42
C LYS A 174 6.45 0.58 -27.17
N ILE A 175 5.73 1.57 -26.65
CA ILE A 175 4.28 1.47 -26.43
C ILE A 175 3.61 2.74 -26.94
N ILE A 176 2.48 2.59 -27.61
CA ILE A 176 1.58 3.69 -27.97
C ILE A 176 0.21 3.38 -27.37
N LYS A 177 -0.35 4.31 -26.59
CA LYS A 177 -1.75 4.24 -26.14
C LYS A 177 -2.54 5.36 -26.77
N GLN A 178 -3.71 5.05 -27.31
CA GLN A 178 -4.61 6.00 -27.95
C GLN A 178 -5.96 5.98 -27.24
N TYR A 179 -6.55 7.17 -27.08
CA TYR A 179 -7.78 7.37 -26.35
C TYR A 179 -8.83 8.05 -27.22
N ASP A 180 -10.09 7.64 -27.06
CA ASP A 180 -11.25 8.36 -27.54
C ASP A 180 -11.58 9.50 -26.56
N ILE A 181 -11.60 10.72 -27.07
CA ILE A 181 -11.78 11.99 -26.35
C ILE A 181 -13.14 12.65 -26.68
N THR A 182 -14.05 11.92 -27.30
CA THR A 182 -15.38 12.45 -27.67
C THR A 182 -16.36 12.44 -26.50
N GLY A 183 -16.10 11.62 -25.48
CA GLY A 183 -16.92 11.49 -24.28
C GLY A 183 -16.51 12.42 -23.15
N PRO A 184 -17.16 12.33 -21.97
CA PRO A 184 -16.85 13.16 -20.80
C PRO A 184 -15.50 12.83 -20.16
N GLU A 185 -14.95 11.65 -20.45
CA GLU A 185 -13.64 11.22 -19.98
C GLU A 185 -12.94 10.44 -21.11
N PRO A 186 -11.61 10.57 -21.25
CA PRO A 186 -10.84 9.81 -22.22
C PRO A 186 -10.98 8.30 -22.01
N LYS A 187 -11.33 7.55 -23.06
CA LYS A 187 -11.45 6.08 -23.02
C LYS A 187 -10.37 5.42 -23.85
N LEU A 188 -9.67 4.45 -23.27
CA LEU A 188 -8.67 3.68 -24.01
C LEU A 188 -9.31 3.03 -25.25
N ARG A 189 -8.69 3.27 -26.41
CA ARG A 189 -9.13 2.73 -27.71
C ARG A 189 -8.18 1.65 -28.22
N LEU A 190 -6.88 1.90 -28.14
CA LEU A 190 -5.86 1.01 -28.67
C LEU A 190 -4.55 1.15 -27.89
N ILE A 191 -3.92 0.02 -27.61
CA ILE A 191 -2.53 -0.10 -27.19
C ILE A 191 -1.78 -0.79 -28.33
N THR A 192 -0.70 -0.19 -28.79
CA THR A 192 0.25 -0.80 -29.73
C THR A 192 1.57 -1.02 -29.00
N LEU A 193 1.98 -2.28 -28.85
CA LEU A 193 3.32 -2.66 -28.42
C LEU A 193 4.21 -2.78 -29.67
N LYS A 194 5.22 -1.92 -29.76
CA LYS A 194 6.04 -1.73 -30.96
C LYS A 194 7.30 -2.57 -30.92
N ASN A 195 7.59 -3.25 -32.03
CA ASN A 195 8.83 -3.98 -32.27
C ASN A 195 9.24 -4.93 -31.12
N TYR A 196 8.26 -5.54 -30.45
CA TYR A 196 8.51 -6.55 -29.43
C TYR A 196 8.74 -7.89 -30.12
N GLN A 197 9.90 -8.51 -29.90
CA GLN A 197 10.32 -9.71 -30.63
C GLN A 197 10.18 -9.53 -32.17
N GLN A 198 10.59 -8.35 -32.67
CA GLN A 198 10.56 -7.98 -34.09
C GLN A 198 9.15 -7.83 -34.70
N ARG A 199 8.10 -7.72 -33.87
CA ARG A 199 6.71 -7.58 -34.33
C ARG A 199 5.94 -6.54 -33.51
N ASP A 200 4.87 -6.03 -34.11
CA ASP A 200 3.92 -5.19 -33.40
C ASP A 200 2.76 -6.04 -32.87
N PHE A 201 2.29 -5.70 -31.67
CA PHE A 201 1.12 -6.31 -31.04
C PHE A 201 0.08 -5.24 -30.71
N PHE A 202 -1.20 -5.60 -30.75
CA PHE A 202 -2.33 -4.68 -30.61
C PHE A 202 -3.30 -5.17 -29.54
N PHE A 203 -3.75 -4.27 -28.68
CA PHE A 203 -4.71 -4.57 -27.61
C PHE A 203 -5.75 -3.46 -27.49
N ASN A 204 -7.01 -3.82 -27.31
CA ASN A 204 -8.10 -2.85 -27.13
C ASN A 204 -8.50 -2.66 -25.65
N THR A 205 -7.82 -3.34 -24.72
CA THR A 205 -8.06 -3.23 -23.27
C THR A 205 -6.76 -3.32 -22.48
N GLU A 206 -6.71 -2.69 -21.30
CA GLU A 206 -5.60 -2.84 -20.35
C GLU A 206 -5.45 -4.30 -19.89
N GLN A 207 -6.57 -5.00 -19.67
CA GLN A 207 -6.55 -6.40 -19.22
C GLN A 207 -5.83 -7.31 -20.22
N ALA A 208 -6.11 -7.18 -21.52
CA ALA A 208 -5.46 -7.99 -22.55
C ALA A 208 -3.95 -7.70 -22.61
N PHE A 209 -3.56 -6.42 -22.50
CA PHE A 209 -2.15 -6.02 -22.48
C PHE A 209 -1.42 -6.53 -21.24
N GLN A 210 -2.05 -6.47 -20.07
CA GLN A 210 -1.52 -7.04 -18.83
C GLN A 210 -1.40 -8.56 -18.90
N THR A 211 -2.39 -9.25 -19.47
CA THR A 211 -2.35 -10.72 -19.66
C THR A 211 -1.16 -11.11 -20.54
N PHE A 212 -0.95 -10.37 -21.64
CA PHE A 212 0.20 -10.56 -22.52
C PHE A 212 1.51 -10.34 -21.76
N PHE A 213 1.63 -9.26 -21.00
CA PHE A 213 2.80 -9.00 -20.15
C PHE A 213 3.10 -10.14 -19.17
N PHE A 214 2.10 -10.63 -18.44
CA PHE A 214 2.32 -11.72 -17.48
C PHE A 214 2.72 -13.02 -18.17
N ASN A 215 2.20 -13.29 -19.37
CA ASN A 215 2.64 -14.43 -20.17
C ASN A 215 4.09 -14.29 -20.63
N GLU A 216 4.52 -13.10 -21.04
CA GLU A 216 5.90 -12.89 -21.50
C GLU A 216 6.92 -12.83 -20.35
N LEU A 217 6.50 -12.40 -19.16
CA LEU A 217 7.38 -12.28 -18.00
C LEU A 217 7.66 -13.64 -17.35
N ALA A 218 6.64 -14.48 -17.14
CA ALA A 218 6.76 -15.73 -16.39
C ALA A 218 7.01 -16.96 -17.28
N THR A 219 7.87 -17.85 -16.79
CA THR A 219 8.01 -19.24 -17.25
C THR A 219 7.01 -20.15 -16.53
N ALA A 220 6.92 -21.42 -16.94
CA ALA A 220 6.01 -22.40 -16.30
C ALA A 220 6.32 -22.66 -14.82
N ASP A 221 7.58 -22.50 -14.42
CA ASP A 221 8.00 -22.71 -13.03
C ASP A 221 7.76 -21.47 -12.16
N ASP A 222 7.35 -20.34 -12.71
CA ASP A 222 7.17 -19.12 -11.91
C ASP A 222 5.78 -19.05 -11.27
N VAL A 223 5.66 -18.22 -10.23
CA VAL A 223 4.43 -18.08 -9.47
C VAL A 223 4.07 -16.62 -9.30
N TYR A 224 2.84 -16.26 -9.64
CA TYR A 224 2.27 -14.96 -9.34
C TYR A 224 1.49 -14.98 -8.04
N PHE A 225 1.69 -13.97 -7.20
CA PHE A 225 0.81 -13.64 -6.07
C PHE A 225 0.02 -12.38 -6.41
N CYS A 226 -1.30 -12.52 -6.57
CA CYS A 226 -2.20 -11.41 -6.90
C CYS A 226 -2.63 -10.68 -5.62
N ASP A 227 -1.99 -9.54 -5.32
CA ASP A 227 -2.29 -8.74 -4.12
C ASP A 227 -3.37 -7.66 -4.39
N ARG A 228 -3.52 -7.21 -5.63
CA ARG A 228 -4.52 -6.21 -6.07
C ARG A 228 -5.61 -6.82 -6.96
N ASN A 229 -6.36 -7.76 -6.37
CA ASN A 229 -7.33 -8.60 -7.10
C ASN A 229 -8.31 -7.85 -8.01
N ARG A 230 -8.87 -6.71 -7.57
CA ARG A 230 -9.81 -5.93 -8.40
C ARG A 230 -9.19 -5.51 -9.75
N GLN A 231 -7.90 -5.20 -9.75
CA GLN A 231 -7.22 -4.66 -10.92
C GLN A 231 -6.49 -5.74 -11.73
N THR A 232 -5.94 -6.76 -11.07
CA THR A 232 -5.01 -7.70 -11.72
C THR A 232 -5.49 -9.14 -11.77
N ALA A 233 -6.50 -9.55 -11.00
CA ALA A 233 -6.94 -10.95 -10.97
C ALA A 233 -7.47 -11.41 -12.34
N ALA A 234 -8.20 -10.54 -13.05
CA ALA A 234 -8.71 -10.88 -14.37
C ALA A 234 -7.59 -11.10 -15.39
N ALA A 235 -6.58 -10.24 -15.41
CA ALA A 235 -5.44 -10.42 -16.32
C ALA A 235 -4.61 -11.66 -15.98
N LEU A 236 -4.38 -11.92 -14.69
CA LEU A 236 -3.63 -13.09 -14.23
C LEU A 236 -4.39 -14.41 -14.47
N GLY A 237 -5.71 -14.43 -14.26
CA GLY A 237 -6.54 -15.61 -14.48
C GLY A 237 -6.67 -16.04 -15.95
N HIS A 238 -6.36 -15.13 -16.89
CA HIS A 238 -6.30 -15.42 -18.33
C HIS A 238 -4.87 -15.73 -18.84
N THR A 239 -3.90 -15.87 -17.95
CA THR A 239 -2.54 -16.30 -18.34
C THR A 239 -2.54 -17.76 -18.81
N ARG A 240 -1.42 -18.20 -19.40
CA ARG A 240 -1.24 -19.59 -19.86
C ARG A 240 -1.49 -20.55 -18.69
N PRO A 241 -2.23 -21.67 -18.88
CA PRO A 241 -2.59 -22.59 -17.79
C PRO A 241 -1.42 -23.16 -16.98
N ALA A 242 -0.21 -23.21 -17.56
CA ALA A 242 0.99 -23.66 -16.87
C ALA A 242 1.52 -22.66 -15.82
N ILE A 243 1.10 -21.39 -15.89
CA ILE A 243 1.53 -20.35 -14.95
C ILE A 243 0.69 -20.45 -13.68
N ARG A 244 1.36 -20.58 -12.53
CA ARG A 244 0.69 -20.71 -11.24
C ARG A 244 0.33 -19.32 -10.69
N VAL A 245 -0.94 -19.13 -10.35
CA VAL A 245 -1.45 -17.87 -9.77
C VAL A 245 -2.06 -18.14 -8.40
N CYS A 246 -1.56 -17.46 -7.37
CA CYS A 246 -2.10 -17.46 -6.02
C CYS A 246 -2.79 -16.12 -5.75
N SER A 247 -4.08 -16.12 -5.40
CA SER A 247 -4.78 -14.90 -4.98
C SER A 247 -4.53 -14.61 -3.51
N VAL A 248 -4.22 -13.35 -3.15
CA VAL A 248 -4.05 -12.94 -1.75
C VAL A 248 -5.15 -11.97 -1.35
N LEU A 249 -5.94 -12.35 -0.34
CA LEU A 249 -7.02 -11.53 0.21
C LEU A 249 -6.50 -10.71 1.40
N HIS A 250 -6.39 -9.39 1.22
CA HIS A 250 -5.86 -8.44 2.21
C HIS A 250 -6.93 -7.79 3.11
N SER A 251 -8.19 -8.16 2.93
CA SER A 251 -9.36 -7.62 3.61
C SER A 251 -10.47 -8.67 3.62
N THR A 252 -11.50 -8.46 4.44
CA THR A 252 -12.72 -9.28 4.46
C THR A 252 -13.31 -9.44 3.06
N HIS A 253 -13.88 -10.61 2.77
CA HIS A 253 -14.48 -10.89 1.47
C HIS A 253 -15.96 -10.50 1.39
N LEU A 254 -16.62 -10.35 2.56
CA LEU A 254 -18.00 -9.91 2.74
C LEU A 254 -18.04 -8.43 3.11
N ARG A 255 -19.22 -7.81 2.94
CA ARG A 255 -19.48 -6.51 3.57
C ARG A 255 -19.78 -6.71 5.07
N ILE A 256 -19.56 -5.66 5.85
CA ILE A 256 -19.76 -5.66 7.30
C ILE A 256 -21.20 -6.06 7.63
N GLY A 257 -21.34 -7.02 8.55
CA GLY A 257 -22.64 -7.47 9.08
C GLY A 257 -23.45 -8.40 8.15
N GLU A 258 -22.91 -8.75 6.99
CA GLU A 258 -23.56 -9.68 6.07
C GLU A 258 -23.41 -11.14 6.52
N ASP A 259 -24.36 -11.99 6.13
CA ASP A 259 -24.32 -13.43 6.36
C ASP A 259 -23.15 -14.09 5.61
N VAL A 260 -22.50 -15.08 6.24
CA VAL A 260 -21.31 -15.74 5.71
C VAL A 260 -21.60 -16.44 4.37
N VAL A 261 -22.73 -17.13 4.27
CA VAL A 261 -23.06 -17.98 3.12
C VAL A 261 -23.74 -17.19 2.01
N SER A 262 -24.75 -16.40 2.36
CA SER A 262 -25.66 -15.74 1.40
C SER A 262 -25.38 -14.25 1.20
N GLY A 263 -24.57 -13.64 2.07
CA GLY A 263 -24.35 -12.21 2.12
C GLY A 263 -23.62 -11.62 0.91
N HIS A 264 -23.62 -10.29 0.83
CA HIS A 264 -23.00 -9.58 -0.27
C HIS A 264 -21.47 -9.57 -0.21
N LEU A 265 -20.84 -10.03 -1.29
CA LEU A 265 -19.39 -9.98 -1.45
C LEU A 265 -18.90 -8.57 -1.79
N LYS A 266 -17.69 -8.25 -1.34
CA LYS A 266 -16.97 -7.07 -1.83
C LYS A 266 -16.55 -7.28 -3.28
N SER A 267 -16.69 -6.23 -4.08
CA SER A 267 -16.35 -6.24 -5.51
C SER A 267 -14.87 -6.55 -5.78
N VAL A 268 -13.98 -6.31 -4.80
CA VAL A 268 -12.54 -6.54 -4.94
C VAL A 268 -12.16 -8.00 -5.18
N TYR A 269 -12.95 -8.97 -4.70
CA TYR A 269 -12.68 -10.41 -4.88
C TYR A 269 -13.70 -11.11 -5.77
N ARG A 270 -14.65 -10.36 -6.36
CA ARG A 270 -15.73 -10.94 -7.18
C ARG A 270 -15.18 -11.82 -8.31
N TYR A 271 -14.12 -11.37 -8.99
CA TYR A 271 -13.52 -12.15 -10.07
C TYR A 271 -12.92 -13.46 -9.55
N VAL A 272 -12.08 -13.40 -8.51
CA VAL A 272 -11.41 -14.57 -7.93
C VAL A 272 -12.41 -15.63 -7.49
N LEU A 273 -13.47 -15.20 -6.78
CA LEU A 273 -14.48 -16.10 -6.24
C LEU A 273 -15.47 -16.61 -7.31
N ALA A 274 -15.59 -15.92 -8.45
CA ALA A 274 -16.40 -16.36 -9.58
C ALA A 274 -15.65 -17.30 -10.56
N HIS A 275 -14.31 -17.28 -10.52
CA HIS A 275 -13.43 -18.07 -11.40
C HIS A 275 -12.36 -18.84 -10.59
N PRO A 276 -12.75 -19.65 -9.58
CA PRO A 276 -11.80 -20.29 -8.67
C PRO A 276 -10.83 -21.25 -9.37
N ASP A 277 -11.24 -21.84 -10.50
CA ASP A 277 -10.46 -22.76 -11.33
C ASP A 277 -9.23 -22.10 -11.99
N GLN A 278 -9.21 -20.77 -12.10
CA GLN A 278 -8.09 -20.01 -12.64
C GLN A 278 -6.97 -19.73 -11.61
N PHE A 279 -7.19 -20.10 -10.35
CA PHE A 279 -6.25 -19.83 -9.27
C PHE A 279 -5.77 -21.14 -8.64
N HIS A 280 -4.46 -21.24 -8.44
CA HIS A 280 -3.85 -22.42 -7.83
C HIS A 280 -4.08 -22.44 -6.31
N ARG A 281 -4.09 -21.28 -5.66
CA ARG A 281 -4.34 -21.11 -4.22
C ARG A 281 -5.06 -19.81 -3.92
N ILE A 282 -5.80 -19.79 -2.83
CA ILE A 282 -6.27 -18.55 -2.18
C ILE A 282 -5.55 -18.43 -0.84
N ILE A 283 -4.94 -17.27 -0.59
CA ILE A 283 -4.22 -16.96 0.64
C ILE A 283 -5.03 -15.93 1.42
N VAL A 284 -5.36 -16.28 2.66
CA VAL A 284 -6.05 -15.40 3.61
C VAL A 284 -5.18 -15.19 4.85
N SER A 285 -5.50 -14.16 5.63
CA SER A 285 -4.67 -13.79 6.78
C SER A 285 -5.05 -14.54 8.06
N THR A 286 -6.27 -15.07 8.16
CA THR A 286 -6.78 -15.69 9.39
C THR A 286 -7.48 -17.02 9.14
N GLU A 287 -7.49 -17.87 10.18
CA GLU A 287 -8.23 -19.14 10.16
C GLU A 287 -9.74 -18.90 10.11
N HIS A 288 -10.24 -17.83 10.75
CA HIS A 288 -11.65 -17.46 10.68
C HIS A 288 -12.07 -17.12 9.24
N GLN A 289 -11.29 -16.31 8.51
CA GLN A 289 -11.58 -16.00 7.11
C GLN A 289 -11.57 -17.24 6.21
N LYS A 290 -10.66 -18.20 6.48
CA LYS A 290 -10.63 -19.48 5.76
C LYS A 290 -11.90 -20.29 6.01
N ARG A 291 -12.33 -20.42 7.27
CA ARG A 291 -13.57 -21.14 7.61
C ARG A 291 -14.78 -20.55 6.91
N ASP A 292 -14.91 -19.23 6.91
CA ASP A 292 -16.04 -18.54 6.29
C ASP A 292 -16.08 -18.72 4.77
N LEU A 293 -14.92 -18.66 4.10
CA LEU A 293 -14.85 -18.96 2.66
C LEU A 293 -15.27 -20.39 2.35
N LEU A 294 -14.79 -21.36 3.13
CA LEU A 294 -15.09 -22.78 2.92
C LEU A 294 -16.53 -23.16 3.33
N ALA A 295 -17.17 -22.38 4.22
CA ALA A 295 -18.58 -22.54 4.54
C ALA A 295 -19.50 -22.09 3.38
N ARG A 296 -19.03 -21.16 2.54
CA ARG A 296 -19.79 -20.62 1.41
C ARG A 296 -19.54 -21.36 0.10
N TYR A 297 -18.34 -21.90 -0.10
CA TYR A 297 -17.91 -22.43 -1.39
C TYR A 297 -17.26 -23.82 -1.25
N ASP A 298 -17.79 -24.79 -1.99
CA ASP A 298 -17.26 -26.16 -2.04
C ASP A 298 -16.21 -26.37 -3.16
N ASN A 299 -16.04 -25.40 -4.05
CA ASN A 299 -15.22 -25.52 -5.28
C ASN A 299 -14.00 -24.59 -5.31
N LEU A 300 -13.60 -24.01 -4.18
CA LEU A 300 -12.40 -23.17 -4.13
C LEU A 300 -11.13 -24.02 -4.29
N PRO A 301 -10.06 -23.46 -4.89
CA PRO A 301 -8.74 -24.04 -4.75
C PRO A 301 -8.32 -24.04 -3.26
N PRO A 302 -7.26 -24.78 -2.89
CA PRO A 302 -6.85 -24.83 -1.49
C PRO A 302 -6.65 -23.44 -0.87
N VAL A 303 -7.38 -23.18 0.21
CA VAL A 303 -7.31 -21.94 0.99
C VAL A 303 -6.26 -22.09 2.09
N VAL A 304 -5.24 -21.24 2.07
CA VAL A 304 -4.08 -21.30 2.96
C VAL A 304 -4.03 -20.05 3.82
N VAL A 305 -3.68 -20.22 5.10
CA VAL A 305 -3.62 -19.12 6.07
C VAL A 305 -2.19 -18.69 6.29
N ILE A 306 -1.86 -17.50 5.79
CA ILE A 306 -0.57 -16.86 6.00
C ILE A 306 -0.80 -15.40 6.38
N PRO A 307 -0.54 -15.01 7.64
CA PRO A 307 -0.57 -13.63 8.08
C PRO A 307 0.23 -12.69 7.18
N VAL A 308 -0.30 -11.48 6.94
CA VAL A 308 0.31 -10.44 6.09
C VAL A 308 1.53 -9.75 6.71
N GLY A 309 1.76 -9.97 8.00
CA GLY A 309 2.90 -9.43 8.73
C GLY A 309 3.55 -10.46 9.62
N TYR A 310 4.67 -10.06 10.22
CA TYR A 310 5.37 -10.85 11.22
C TYR A 310 5.85 -9.92 12.34
N THR A 311 6.08 -10.49 13.51
CA THR A 311 6.65 -9.82 14.67
C THR A 311 8.16 -9.94 14.65
N THR A 312 8.82 -8.86 15.03
CA THR A 312 10.26 -8.84 15.33
C THR A 312 10.44 -8.94 16.84
N VAL A 313 11.47 -9.67 17.26
CA VAL A 313 11.78 -9.79 18.69
C VAL A 313 12.38 -8.47 19.15
N HIS A 314 11.81 -7.90 20.21
CA HIS A 314 12.30 -6.68 20.84
C HIS A 314 12.64 -6.96 22.30
N PRO A 315 13.61 -6.26 22.90
CA PRO A 315 13.87 -6.37 24.33
C PRO A 315 12.60 -6.04 25.13
N PHE A 316 12.00 -7.05 25.74
CA PHE A 316 10.84 -6.89 26.59
C PHE A 316 11.27 -6.33 27.95
N LYS A 317 10.73 -5.17 28.29
CA LYS A 317 10.87 -4.55 29.61
C LYS A 317 9.49 -4.14 30.09
N ILE A 318 9.18 -4.54 31.32
CA ILE A 318 7.99 -4.06 32.04
C ILE A 318 8.33 -2.72 32.71
N ASP A 319 9.55 -2.60 33.24
CA ASP A 319 10.03 -1.40 33.91
C ASP A 319 10.10 -0.19 32.97
N GLY A 320 9.62 0.96 33.44
CA GLY A 320 9.64 2.22 32.69
C GLY A 320 8.45 2.47 31.77
N ARG A 321 7.43 1.58 31.78
CA ARG A 321 6.14 1.84 31.13
C ARG A 321 5.32 2.85 31.92
N ASP A 322 4.61 3.71 31.19
CA ASP A 322 3.60 4.58 31.77
C ASP A 322 2.27 3.83 31.79
N LEU A 323 1.85 3.40 32.99
CA LEU A 323 0.65 2.57 33.19
C LEU A 323 -0.64 3.27 32.71
N HIS A 324 -0.63 4.59 32.59
CA HIS A 324 -1.77 5.39 32.12
C HIS A 324 -1.53 5.96 30.71
N ARG A 325 -0.59 5.40 29.94
CA ARG A 325 -0.36 5.76 28.53
C ARG A 325 -1.00 4.75 27.58
N ILE A 326 -2.10 5.17 26.97
CA ILE A 326 -2.79 4.46 25.89
C ILE A 326 -2.23 4.90 24.53
N ILE A 327 -2.02 3.94 23.64
CA ILE A 327 -1.63 4.17 22.24
C ILE A 327 -2.74 3.78 21.26
N SER A 328 -2.85 4.53 20.17
CA SER A 328 -3.73 4.22 19.05
C SER A 328 -2.99 4.42 17.73
N VAL A 329 -2.94 3.36 16.92
CA VAL A 329 -2.18 3.33 15.66
C VAL A 329 -3.12 2.95 14.52
N ALA A 330 -3.50 3.93 13.72
CA ALA A 330 -4.46 3.74 12.64
C ALA A 330 -4.42 4.90 11.63
N ARG A 331 -4.88 4.65 10.40
CA ARG A 331 -5.25 5.74 9.49
C ARG A 331 -6.42 6.51 10.12
N TYR A 332 -6.44 7.84 9.99
CA TYR A 332 -7.55 8.63 10.51
C TYR A 332 -8.68 8.64 9.48
N SER A 333 -9.44 7.55 9.48
CA SER A 333 -10.53 7.29 8.56
C SER A 333 -11.78 6.81 9.29
N PRO A 334 -12.99 6.99 8.72
CA PRO A 334 -14.25 6.68 9.40
C PRO A 334 -14.34 5.25 9.92
N GLU A 335 -13.81 4.28 9.17
CA GLU A 335 -13.84 2.86 9.52
C GLU A 335 -13.02 2.50 10.78
N LYS A 336 -12.17 3.41 11.28
CA LYS A 336 -11.36 3.20 12.49
C LYS A 336 -12.04 3.70 13.77
N GLN A 337 -13.12 4.46 13.63
CA GLN A 337 -13.94 5.00 14.74
C GLN A 337 -13.13 5.61 15.89
N LEU A 338 -12.04 6.31 15.56
CA LEU A 338 -11.18 6.96 16.56
C LEU A 338 -11.94 7.85 17.55
N PRO A 339 -13.04 8.56 17.18
CA PRO A 339 -13.86 9.28 18.16
C PRO A 339 -14.33 8.45 19.36
N HIS A 340 -14.53 7.14 19.21
CA HIS A 340 -14.90 6.27 20.33
C HIS A 340 -13.77 6.20 21.39
N GLN A 341 -12.52 6.22 20.95
CA GLN A 341 -11.36 6.22 21.84
C GLN A 341 -11.21 7.55 22.60
N LEU A 342 -11.51 8.67 21.93
CA LEU A 342 -11.52 9.98 22.56
C LEU A 342 -12.61 10.06 23.64
N GLU A 343 -13.78 9.48 23.38
CA GLU A 343 -14.89 9.41 24.34
C GLU A 343 -14.55 8.57 25.57
N VAL A 344 -13.83 7.45 25.40
CA VAL A 344 -13.30 6.66 26.53
C VAL A 344 -12.42 7.52 27.42
N VAL A 345 -11.47 8.27 26.85
CA VAL A 345 -10.59 9.16 27.64
C VAL A 345 -11.42 10.23 28.34
N ARG A 346 -12.33 10.92 27.64
CA ARG A 346 -13.20 11.95 28.23
C ARG A 346 -13.93 11.46 29.49
N ARG A 347 -14.39 10.21 29.49
CA ARG A 347 -15.12 9.61 30.61
C ARG A 347 -14.23 9.20 31.77
N LEU A 348 -12.96 8.89 31.52
CA LEU A 348 -12.05 8.34 32.52
C LEU A 348 -11.09 9.36 33.12
N VAL A 349 -10.87 10.52 32.49
CA VAL A 349 -9.94 11.54 33.01
C VAL A 349 -10.33 12.08 34.40
N GLY A 350 -11.60 12.03 34.78
CA GLY A 350 -12.03 12.40 36.14
C GLY A 350 -11.57 11.41 37.22
N GLU A 351 -11.42 10.13 36.86
CA GLU A 351 -10.94 9.05 37.72
C GLU A 351 -9.41 8.87 37.62
N PHE A 352 -8.83 9.12 36.43
CA PHE A 352 -7.41 8.99 36.10
C PHE A 352 -6.89 10.29 35.45
N PRO A 353 -6.56 11.34 36.24
CA PRO A 353 -6.20 12.65 35.71
C PRO A 353 -4.95 12.68 34.82
N ASP A 354 -4.05 11.72 35.02
CA ASP A 354 -2.80 11.52 34.27
C ASP A 354 -2.95 10.59 33.05
N LEU A 355 -4.16 10.07 32.78
CA LEU A 355 -4.46 9.26 31.60
C LEU A 355 -4.14 10.01 30.32
N THR A 356 -3.33 9.39 29.45
CA THR A 356 -3.04 9.93 28.13
C THR A 356 -3.35 8.96 27.00
N LEU A 357 -3.88 9.48 25.89
CA LEU A 357 -4.07 8.80 24.62
C LEU A 357 -3.19 9.42 23.55
N GLN A 358 -2.36 8.59 22.92
CA GLN A 358 -1.40 8.96 21.90
C GLN A 358 -1.87 8.42 20.55
N LEU A 359 -2.32 9.32 19.67
CA LEU A 359 -2.86 8.97 18.34
C LEU A 359 -1.76 9.10 17.28
N PHE A 360 -1.44 7.98 16.62
CA PHE A 360 -0.47 7.91 15.52
C PHE A 360 -1.16 7.53 14.21
N GLY A 361 -0.95 8.34 13.19
CA GLY A 361 -1.63 8.21 11.91
C GLY A 361 -1.80 9.53 11.16
N HIS A 362 -2.57 9.49 10.09
CA HIS A 362 -2.90 10.70 9.33
C HIS A 362 -4.30 10.60 8.71
N GLY A 363 -4.94 11.76 8.51
CA GLY A 363 -6.20 11.89 7.78
C GLY A 363 -6.92 13.18 8.16
N GLN A 364 -6.89 14.15 7.25
CA GLN A 364 -7.21 15.55 7.54
C GLN A 364 -8.61 15.76 8.13
N LYS A 365 -9.64 15.11 7.56
CA LYS A 365 -11.03 15.28 8.00
C LYS A 365 -11.25 14.78 9.43
N ILE A 366 -10.82 13.56 9.72
CA ILE A 366 -10.99 12.95 11.05
C ILE A 366 -10.10 13.67 12.07
N GLU A 367 -8.88 14.07 11.68
CA GLU A 367 -8.01 14.86 12.55
C GLU A 367 -8.65 16.17 13.00
N MET A 368 -9.26 16.91 12.07
CA MET A 368 -9.96 18.16 12.39
C MET A 368 -11.10 17.92 13.41
N GLN A 369 -11.90 16.86 13.21
CA GLN A 369 -12.97 16.49 14.15
C GLN A 369 -12.42 16.13 15.52
N MET A 370 -11.33 15.36 15.58
CA MET A 370 -10.67 15.02 16.84
C MET A 370 -10.16 16.28 17.56
N ARG A 371 -9.52 17.21 16.85
CA ARG A 371 -9.04 18.48 17.43
C ARG A 371 -10.18 19.32 18.02
N GLN A 372 -11.31 19.42 17.31
CA GLN A 372 -12.51 20.10 17.80
C GLN A 372 -13.06 19.45 19.07
N PHE A 373 -13.14 18.11 19.10
CA PHE A 373 -13.58 17.38 20.28
C PHE A 373 -12.65 17.61 21.48
N ILE A 374 -11.33 17.55 21.27
CA ILE A 374 -10.33 17.75 22.33
C ILE A 374 -10.50 19.14 22.96
N GLN A 375 -10.62 20.19 22.14
CA GLN A 375 -10.77 21.57 22.60
C GLN A 375 -12.11 21.78 23.33
N ALA A 376 -13.21 21.27 22.77
CA ALA A 376 -14.53 21.42 23.37
C ALA A 376 -14.66 20.76 24.75
N ASN A 377 -13.83 19.74 25.02
CA ASN A 377 -13.84 18.98 26.28
C ASN A 377 -12.62 19.26 27.17
N GLN A 378 -11.76 20.21 26.82
CA GLN A 378 -10.55 20.60 27.59
C GLN A 378 -9.59 19.43 27.85
N LEU A 379 -9.39 18.57 26.84
CA LEU A 379 -8.59 17.33 26.94
C LEU A 379 -7.18 17.46 26.34
N GLU A 380 -6.66 18.67 26.17
CA GLU A 380 -5.36 18.92 25.49
C GLU A 380 -4.18 18.27 26.21
N LYS A 381 -4.29 18.05 27.52
CA LYS A 381 -3.27 17.35 28.32
C LYS A 381 -3.39 15.83 28.23
N ASN A 382 -4.57 15.30 27.91
CA ASN A 382 -4.89 13.88 27.94
C ASN A 382 -4.88 13.25 26.55
N ILE A 383 -5.20 13.98 25.47
CA ILE A 383 -5.25 13.42 24.12
C ILE A 383 -4.28 14.16 23.22
N VAL A 384 -3.30 13.44 22.67
CA VAL A 384 -2.26 14.02 21.81
C VAL A 384 -2.26 13.36 20.43
N ILE A 385 -2.51 14.18 19.41
CA ILE A 385 -2.41 13.79 18.01
C ILE A 385 -0.96 13.95 17.57
N ARG A 386 -0.25 12.82 17.42
CA ARG A 386 1.19 12.77 17.11
C ARG A 386 1.48 12.81 15.60
N GLY A 387 0.52 12.43 14.79
CA GLY A 387 0.69 12.31 13.34
C GLY A 387 1.34 10.99 12.94
N PHE A 388 1.81 10.89 11.70
CA PHE A 388 2.44 9.67 11.18
C PHE A 388 3.91 9.60 11.60
N LEU A 389 4.29 8.49 12.24
CA LEU A 389 5.69 8.14 12.48
C LEU A 389 6.06 6.86 11.72
N PRO A 390 7.24 6.81 11.06
CA PRO A 390 7.69 5.62 10.34
C PRO A 390 8.13 4.48 11.28
N ASN A 391 8.56 4.81 12.49
CA ASN A 391 8.97 3.84 13.52
C ASN A 391 8.24 4.16 14.82
N LEU A 392 7.55 3.17 15.39
CA LEU A 392 6.76 3.28 16.61
C LEU A 392 7.36 2.48 17.78
N ALA A 393 8.57 1.93 17.63
CA ALA A 393 9.18 1.05 18.62
C ALA A 393 9.23 1.68 20.02
N GLU A 394 9.72 2.91 20.13
CA GLU A 394 9.81 3.64 21.42
C GLU A 394 8.42 3.94 22.00
N GLU A 395 7.44 4.21 21.14
CA GLU A 395 6.08 4.56 21.56
C GLU A 395 5.33 3.33 22.09
N TYR A 396 5.49 2.18 21.44
CA TYR A 396 4.99 0.91 21.94
C TYR A 396 5.69 0.48 23.24
N GLN A 397 7.00 0.72 23.38
CA GLN A 397 7.72 0.42 24.62
C GLN A 397 7.24 1.24 25.81
N ARG A 398 6.76 2.47 25.59
CA ARG A 398 6.24 3.35 26.64
C ARG A 398 4.78 3.10 26.99
N ALA A 399 3.99 2.59 26.04
CA ALA A 399 2.56 2.38 26.22
C ALA A 399 2.25 1.19 27.14
N SER A 400 1.17 1.30 27.91
CA SER A 400 0.62 0.21 28.73
C SER A 400 -0.55 -0.49 28.06
N LEU A 401 -1.23 0.16 27.11
CA LEU A 401 -2.45 -0.35 26.48
C LEU A 401 -2.60 0.20 25.07
N ALA A 402 -3.13 -0.60 24.15
CA ALA A 402 -3.58 -0.13 22.84
C ALA A 402 -5.10 -0.25 22.69
N LEU A 403 -5.72 0.72 22.00
CA LEU A 403 -7.15 0.68 21.64
C LEU A 403 -7.34 0.39 20.16
N MET A 404 -8.27 -0.51 19.85
CA MET A 404 -8.64 -0.88 18.47
C MET A 404 -10.16 -0.84 18.27
N THR A 405 -10.65 0.26 17.71
CA THR A 405 -12.09 0.54 17.52
C THR A 405 -12.51 0.43 16.06
N SER A 406 -11.83 -0.39 15.27
CA SER A 406 -12.18 -0.59 13.86
C SER A 406 -13.56 -1.24 13.71
N VAL A 407 -14.29 -0.85 12.67
CA VAL A 407 -15.50 -1.56 12.22
C VAL A 407 -15.13 -2.85 11.49
N GLU A 408 -13.98 -2.86 10.83
CA GLU A 408 -13.56 -3.95 9.97
C GLU A 408 -12.03 -4.03 9.84
N GLU A 409 -11.53 -5.26 9.83
CA GLU A 409 -10.12 -5.59 9.64
C GLU A 409 -9.99 -6.88 8.80
N GLY A 410 -8.87 -7.01 8.07
CA GLY A 410 -8.49 -8.28 7.45
C GLY A 410 -7.56 -9.12 8.34
N PHE A 411 -6.73 -8.46 9.15
CA PHE A 411 -5.77 -9.09 10.07
C PHE A 411 -5.42 -8.19 11.25
N SER A 412 -5.40 -6.86 11.10
CA SER A 412 -4.91 -5.90 12.11
C SER A 412 -3.41 -6.00 12.42
N LEU A 413 -2.57 -5.44 11.54
CA LEU A 413 -1.13 -5.32 11.77
C LEU A 413 -0.80 -4.52 13.04
N ALA A 414 -1.58 -3.48 13.36
CA ALA A 414 -1.33 -2.65 14.53
C ALA A 414 -1.54 -3.41 15.85
N THR A 415 -2.51 -4.35 15.90
CA THR A 415 -2.72 -5.24 17.05
C THR A 415 -1.53 -6.20 17.21
N MET A 416 -1.12 -6.85 16.12
CA MET A 416 0.05 -7.75 16.11
C MET A 416 1.34 -7.02 16.53
N GLU A 417 1.55 -5.80 16.01
CA GLU A 417 2.69 -4.96 16.38
C GLU A 417 2.63 -4.59 17.87
N ALA A 418 1.49 -4.14 18.39
CA ALA A 418 1.32 -3.83 19.82
C ALA A 418 1.67 -5.03 20.72
N GLU A 419 1.14 -6.22 20.43
CA GLU A 419 1.46 -7.44 21.20
C GLU A 419 2.95 -7.76 21.18
N SER A 420 3.66 -7.52 20.06
CA SER A 420 5.11 -7.78 19.97
C SER A 420 5.98 -6.92 20.89
N TYR A 421 5.43 -5.80 21.36
CA TYR A 421 6.04 -4.97 22.39
C TYR A 421 5.42 -5.21 23.76
N GLY A 422 4.62 -6.25 23.96
CA GLY A 422 3.91 -6.51 25.22
C GLY A 422 2.84 -5.48 25.54
N VAL A 423 2.28 -4.81 24.53
CA VAL A 423 1.17 -3.88 24.73
C VAL A 423 -0.14 -4.65 24.53
N PRO A 424 -0.91 -4.94 25.59
CA PRO A 424 -2.20 -5.59 25.46
C PRO A 424 -3.17 -4.69 24.69
N VAL A 425 -4.16 -5.30 24.05
CA VAL A 425 -5.12 -4.58 23.19
C VAL A 425 -6.53 -4.75 23.72
N ILE A 426 -7.23 -3.63 23.92
CA ILE A 426 -8.69 -3.65 24.13
C ILE A 426 -9.33 -3.15 22.83
N GLY A 427 -10.15 -3.97 22.22
CA GLY A 427 -10.74 -3.65 20.93
C GLY A 427 -12.08 -4.32 20.67
N TYR A 428 -12.72 -3.92 19.59
CA TYR A 428 -14.00 -4.50 19.18
C TYR A 428 -13.84 -5.94 18.68
N ARG A 429 -14.79 -6.79 19.08
CA ARG A 429 -14.93 -8.18 18.62
C ARG A 429 -15.49 -8.21 17.21
N ILE A 430 -14.60 -8.03 16.25
CA ILE A 430 -14.92 -8.04 14.82
C ILE A 430 -14.16 -9.15 14.08
N ALA A 431 -14.85 -9.78 13.14
CA ALA A 431 -14.23 -10.61 12.11
C ALA A 431 -13.60 -9.70 11.04
N TYR A 432 -12.35 -9.84 10.63
CA TYR A 432 -11.29 -10.75 11.11
C TYR A 432 -10.13 -9.95 11.68
N GLY A 433 -9.17 -10.61 12.32
CA GLY A 433 -7.95 -9.95 12.79
C GLY A 433 -7.97 -9.75 14.31
N PRO A 434 -8.69 -8.75 14.87
CA PRO A 434 -8.76 -8.58 16.31
C PRO A 434 -9.20 -9.86 17.03
N GLU A 435 -10.25 -10.53 16.58
CA GLU A 435 -10.72 -11.79 17.18
C GLU A 435 -9.78 -12.99 16.92
N ASP A 436 -8.90 -12.91 15.92
CA ASP A 436 -7.91 -13.94 15.62
C ASP A 436 -6.58 -13.72 16.37
N ILE A 437 -6.32 -12.49 16.84
CA ILE A 437 -5.07 -12.10 17.51
C ILE A 437 -5.27 -12.01 19.02
N ILE A 438 -6.35 -11.37 19.46
CA ILE A 438 -6.64 -11.08 20.87
C ILE A 438 -7.32 -12.29 21.51
N GLU A 439 -6.66 -12.87 22.50
CA GLU A 439 -7.25 -13.85 23.40
C GLU A 439 -7.87 -13.11 24.59
N ASP A 440 -9.20 -13.09 24.62
CA ASP A 440 -9.99 -12.35 25.60
C ASP A 440 -9.63 -12.72 27.05
N GLY A 441 -9.22 -11.73 27.84
CA GLY A 441 -8.76 -11.91 29.21
C GLY A 441 -7.35 -12.52 29.35
N VAL A 442 -6.65 -12.82 28.26
CA VAL A 442 -5.29 -13.37 28.30
C VAL A 442 -4.27 -12.32 27.89
N ASN A 443 -4.39 -11.75 26.69
CA ASN A 443 -3.47 -10.75 26.15
C ASN A 443 -4.15 -9.40 25.85
N GLY A 444 -5.44 -9.29 26.16
CA GLY A 444 -6.27 -8.13 25.86
C GLY A 444 -7.72 -8.39 26.22
N TYR A 445 -8.63 -7.55 25.71
CA TYR A 445 -10.07 -7.78 25.84
C TYR A 445 -10.79 -7.48 24.52
N LEU A 446 -11.79 -8.31 24.21
CA LEU A 446 -12.68 -8.16 23.06
C LEU A 446 -14.05 -7.69 23.55
N VAL A 447 -14.43 -6.47 23.17
CA VAL A 447 -15.70 -5.85 23.56
C VAL A 447 -16.69 -5.80 22.40
N THR A 448 -17.98 -5.66 22.69
CA THR A 448 -19.03 -5.61 21.67
C THR A 448 -18.80 -4.45 20.68
N PRO A 449 -18.86 -4.69 19.35
CA PRO A 449 -18.67 -3.63 18.36
C PRO A 449 -19.62 -2.46 18.57
N ASN A 450 -19.09 -1.24 18.46
CA ASN A 450 -19.80 0.03 18.72
C ASN A 450 -20.25 0.27 20.17
N ASP A 451 -19.95 -0.62 21.12
CA ASP A 451 -20.29 -0.41 22.52
C ASP A 451 -19.17 0.38 23.22
N VAL A 452 -19.33 1.71 23.27
CA VAL A 452 -18.39 2.61 23.95
C VAL A 452 -18.49 2.48 25.47
N ASP A 453 -19.63 2.03 26.00
CA ASP A 453 -19.84 1.86 27.44
C ASP A 453 -19.05 0.65 27.94
N GLU A 454 -19.16 -0.49 27.25
CA GLU A 454 -18.37 -1.70 27.52
C GLU A 454 -16.87 -1.44 27.34
N LEU A 455 -16.50 -0.75 26.25
CA LEU A 455 -15.11 -0.35 26.01
C LEU A 455 -14.56 0.49 27.19
N THR A 456 -15.31 1.50 27.61
CA THR A 456 -14.95 2.37 28.75
C THR A 456 -14.82 1.56 30.04
N MET A 457 -15.76 0.66 30.31
CA MET A 457 -15.74 -0.20 31.49
C MET A 457 -14.50 -1.10 31.50
N LYS A 458 -14.14 -1.74 30.38
CA LYS A 458 -12.95 -2.59 30.30
C LYS A 458 -11.66 -1.82 30.47
N VAL A 459 -11.57 -0.62 29.89
CA VAL A 459 -10.41 0.27 30.09
C VAL A 459 -10.33 0.69 31.57
N ARG A 460 -11.44 1.09 32.20
CA ARG A 460 -11.46 1.37 33.65
C ARG A 460 -10.96 0.19 34.48
N GLN A 461 -11.50 -1.00 34.24
CA GLN A 461 -11.09 -2.22 34.96
C GLN A 461 -9.58 -2.49 34.80
N TYR A 462 -9.06 -2.36 33.57
CA TYR A 462 -7.64 -2.48 33.28
C TYR A 462 -6.81 -1.46 34.09
N LEU A 463 -7.19 -0.18 34.05
CA LEU A 463 -6.48 0.91 34.74
C LEU A 463 -6.48 0.74 36.28
N GLN A 464 -7.55 0.19 36.86
CA GLN A 464 -7.68 0.00 38.31
C GLN A 464 -6.81 -1.12 38.90
N HIS A 465 -6.30 -2.05 38.09
CA HIS A 465 -5.68 -3.30 38.59
C HIS A 465 -4.25 -3.48 38.04
N PRO A 466 -3.23 -2.84 38.64
CA PRO A 466 -1.85 -2.89 38.15
C PRO A 466 -1.27 -4.30 37.97
N GLU A 467 -1.58 -5.23 38.88
CA GLU A 467 -1.16 -6.64 38.77
C GLU A 467 -1.73 -7.31 37.52
N ARG A 468 -3.00 -7.02 37.22
CA ARG A 468 -3.66 -7.52 36.01
C ARG A 468 -3.07 -6.91 34.75
N GLN A 469 -2.69 -5.63 34.78
CA GLN A 469 -1.98 -4.99 33.68
C GLN A 469 -0.64 -5.70 33.40
N ALA A 470 0.18 -5.90 34.43
CA ALA A 470 1.48 -6.56 34.29
C ALA A 470 1.35 -7.99 33.72
N GLN A 471 0.31 -8.72 34.14
CA GLN A 471 0.00 -10.04 33.60
C GLN A 471 -0.38 -9.98 32.12
N LEU A 472 -1.31 -9.09 31.72
CA LEU A 472 -1.74 -8.93 30.33
C LEU A 472 -0.58 -8.48 29.42
N ILE A 473 0.29 -7.59 29.90
CA ILE A 473 1.50 -7.12 29.21
C ILE A 473 2.45 -8.29 28.90
N THR A 474 2.70 -9.14 29.91
CA THR A 474 3.55 -10.33 29.76
C THR A 474 2.94 -11.32 28.76
N ASN A 475 1.64 -11.57 28.88
CA ASN A 475 0.92 -12.48 28.00
C ASN A 475 0.84 -11.97 26.56
N ALA A 476 0.67 -10.66 26.34
CA ALA A 476 0.72 -10.05 25.02
C ALA A 476 2.05 -10.30 24.34
N TYR A 477 3.16 -10.07 25.05
CA TYR A 477 4.49 -10.34 24.52
C TYR A 477 4.69 -11.82 24.14
N ASN A 478 4.24 -12.74 24.99
CA ASN A 478 4.33 -14.18 24.72
C ASN A 478 3.43 -14.60 23.53
N SER A 479 2.23 -14.03 23.42
CA SER A 479 1.27 -14.32 22.34
C SER A 479 1.80 -13.94 20.97
N ALA A 480 2.57 -12.85 20.90
CA ALA A 480 3.16 -12.34 19.66
C ALA A 480 4.11 -13.35 18.97
N THR A 481 4.61 -14.36 19.68
CA THR A 481 5.49 -15.41 19.13
C THR A 481 4.82 -16.25 18.05
N ARG A 482 3.48 -16.37 18.08
CA ARG A 482 2.68 -17.01 17.01
C ARG A 482 2.88 -16.38 15.64
N TYR A 483 3.28 -15.12 15.63
CA TYR A 483 3.51 -14.32 14.43
C TYR A 483 4.99 -14.04 14.19
N SER A 484 5.91 -14.76 14.86
CA SER A 484 7.34 -14.52 14.68
C SER A 484 7.77 -14.67 13.22
N LYS A 485 8.81 -13.93 12.84
CA LYS A 485 9.43 -14.04 11.50
C LYS A 485 9.65 -15.50 11.09
N GLN A 486 10.17 -16.33 12.00
CA GLN A 486 10.43 -17.75 11.73
C GLN A 486 9.15 -18.55 11.49
N THR A 487 8.09 -18.31 12.27
CA THR A 487 6.80 -18.99 12.10
C THR A 487 6.17 -18.65 10.75
N ILE A 488 6.23 -17.38 10.33
CA ILE A 488 5.69 -16.97 9.03
C ILE A 488 6.54 -17.50 7.86
N ILE A 489 7.87 -17.55 8.01
CA ILE A 489 8.76 -18.21 7.03
C ILE A 489 8.36 -19.67 6.82
N GLU A 490 8.09 -20.41 7.89
CA GLU A 490 7.74 -21.82 7.78
C GLU A 490 6.41 -22.02 7.06
N LYS A 491 5.41 -21.17 7.32
CA LYS A 491 4.15 -21.15 6.57
C LYS A 491 4.38 -20.91 5.06
N TRP A 492 5.26 -19.98 4.70
CA TRP A 492 5.62 -19.75 3.30
C TRP A 492 6.36 -20.93 2.67
N ARG A 493 7.29 -21.57 3.40
CA ARG A 493 8.00 -22.77 2.92
C ARG A 493 7.04 -23.93 2.65
N GLN A 494 6.09 -24.17 3.55
CA GLN A 494 5.07 -25.21 3.36
C GLN A 494 4.20 -24.94 2.13
N LEU A 495 3.76 -23.70 1.95
CA LEU A 495 3.02 -23.32 0.74
C LEU A 495 3.85 -23.57 -0.51
N ILE A 496 5.08 -23.08 -0.55
CA ILE A 496 5.99 -23.19 -1.69
C ILE A 496 6.28 -24.66 -2.04
N ALA A 497 6.53 -25.50 -1.04
CA ALA A 497 6.77 -26.93 -1.26
C ALA A 497 5.53 -27.66 -1.82
N ALA A 498 4.34 -27.11 -1.62
CA ALA A 498 3.07 -27.63 -2.10
C ALA A 498 2.61 -27.00 -3.44
N LEU A 499 3.39 -26.08 -4.02
CA LEU A 499 3.15 -25.50 -5.35
C LEU A 499 3.89 -26.32 -6.41
#